data_AF-A0A9Q8PHX8-F1
#
_entry.id   AF-A0A9Q8PHX8-F1
#
_cell.length_a   1.000
_cell.length_b   1.000
_cell.length_c   1.000
_cell.angle_alpha   90.00
_cell.angle_beta   90.00
_cell.angle_gamma   90.00
#
_symmetry.space_group_name_H-M   'P 1'
#
loop_
_entity.id
_entity.type
_entity.pdbx_description
1 polymer ?
#
loop_
_entity_poly.entity_id
_entity_poly.type
_entity_poly.pdbx_seq_one_letter_code
_entity_poly.pdbx_strand_id
1 'polypeptide(L)'
;MIALTTLHNFVRSVEDIYKPGAEVLIVSDGHVFSDCIGVEDSMVDAYGSKLREMNETLKTAFGDGGRERVRFQGLPEMLKLQRRDIEGENLADRLKLEELKHPIEEIPINEDAEISRRLLMQGFSANTDELRGRIDDKDPAALALYRGFSRFMLEDLQRNTHTEMLSKSKLRKLSSKVAFEMIERNQAYSNMIEMVFPYHLRLSIHAHNNAGPKFGINLMGPNVCATDTLPPQGDAEKSHDLLHVPTPWHGCIVEIAGHEDLYMTKVEKVEEAIEKKEVVGAWVAPTPQKNQVQPKKPIEPASKKTESKKDDKEDGASADQGAPLDAPPVPGAAFFTLTPTAVKA
;
A
#
# COMPACT_ATOMS: atom_id res chain seq x y z
N MET A 1 -11.59 -4.18 -6.60
CA MET A 1 -11.90 -4.11 -8.04
C MET A 1 -11.50 -2.78 -8.68
N ILE A 2 -11.90 -1.62 -8.15
CA ILE A 2 -11.55 -0.29 -8.70
C ILE A 2 -10.03 -0.13 -8.86
N ALA A 3 -9.26 -0.37 -7.79
CA ALA A 3 -7.81 -0.27 -7.83
C ALA A 3 -7.13 -1.11 -8.91
N LEU A 4 -7.54 -2.37 -9.07
CA LEU A 4 -7.02 -3.23 -10.13
C LEU A 4 -7.38 -2.68 -11.51
N THR A 5 -8.61 -2.18 -11.69
CA THR A 5 -9.04 -1.53 -12.94
C THR A 5 -8.16 -0.32 -13.28
N THR A 6 -7.84 0.51 -12.27
CA THR A 6 -6.90 1.64 -12.43
C THR A 6 -5.53 1.18 -12.92
N LEU A 7 -4.97 0.11 -12.36
CA LEU A 7 -3.68 -0.44 -12.80
C LEU A 7 -3.72 -0.98 -14.23
N HIS A 8 -4.77 -1.70 -14.61
CA HIS A 8 -4.95 -2.15 -15.99
C HIS A 8 -5.05 -0.97 -16.97
N ASN A 9 -5.82 0.07 -16.63
CA ASN A 9 -5.95 1.27 -17.45
C ASN A 9 -4.65 2.09 -17.53
N PHE A 10 -3.87 2.12 -16.46
CA PHE A 10 -2.54 2.72 -16.46
C PHE A 10 -1.64 2.03 -17.49
N VAL A 11 -1.54 0.70 -17.44
CA VAL A 11 -0.74 -0.06 -18.40
C VAL A 11 -1.23 0.13 -19.84
N ARG A 12 -2.55 0.17 -20.08
CA ARG A 12 -3.11 0.51 -21.40
C ARG A 12 -2.66 1.89 -21.90
N SER A 13 -2.65 2.88 -21.01
CA SER A 13 -2.19 4.22 -21.35
C SER A 13 -0.70 4.24 -21.71
N VAL A 14 0.10 3.35 -21.12
CA VAL A 14 1.52 3.14 -21.51
C VAL A 14 1.63 2.45 -22.88
N GLU A 15 0.80 1.44 -23.17
CA GLU A 15 0.77 0.75 -24.47
C GLU A 15 0.45 1.72 -25.62
N ASP A 16 -0.40 2.71 -25.39
CA ASP A 16 -0.78 3.72 -26.38
C ASP A 16 0.40 4.61 -26.80
N ILE A 17 1.37 4.82 -25.90
CA ILE A 17 2.57 5.65 -26.15
C ILE A 17 3.83 4.83 -26.45
N TYR A 18 3.91 3.60 -25.94
CA TYR A 18 5.06 2.70 -26.05
C TYR A 18 4.60 1.29 -26.41
N LYS A 19 4.78 0.90 -27.67
CA LYS A 19 4.22 -0.33 -28.25
C LYS A 19 4.53 -1.62 -27.48
N PRO A 20 5.74 -1.84 -26.92
CA PRO A 20 6.01 -3.01 -26.10
C PRO A 20 5.15 -3.08 -24.83
N GLY A 21 4.59 -1.94 -24.38
CA GLY A 21 3.72 -1.85 -23.22
C GLY A 21 4.49 -1.83 -21.90
N ALA A 22 3.77 -2.18 -20.85
CA ALA A 22 4.31 -2.33 -19.50
C ALA A 22 3.58 -3.47 -18.78
N GLU A 23 4.08 -3.81 -17.61
CA GLU A 23 3.43 -4.75 -16.71
C GLU A 23 3.58 -4.22 -15.28
N VAL A 24 2.55 -4.42 -14.46
CA VAL A 24 2.57 -4.10 -13.03
C VAL A 24 2.62 -5.40 -12.25
N LEU A 25 3.74 -5.62 -11.56
CA LEU A 25 3.86 -6.69 -10.58
C LEU A 25 3.47 -6.15 -9.20
N ILE A 26 2.35 -6.60 -8.67
CA ILE A 26 1.94 -6.34 -7.28
C ILE A 26 2.72 -7.31 -6.40
N VAL A 27 3.68 -6.77 -5.66
CA VAL A 27 4.46 -7.53 -4.69
C VAL A 27 3.76 -7.46 -3.34
N SER A 28 3.19 -8.57 -2.90
CA SER A 28 2.44 -8.68 -1.64
C SER A 28 3.38 -8.96 -0.48
N ASP A 29 3.29 -8.10 0.52
CA ASP A 29 3.93 -8.16 1.83
C ASP A 29 3.01 -8.73 2.91
N GLY A 30 1.83 -9.27 2.55
CA GLY A 30 0.91 -9.85 3.54
C GLY A 30 1.57 -10.90 4.43
N HIS A 31 2.33 -11.83 3.83
CA HIS A 31 3.12 -12.84 4.56
C HIS A 31 4.33 -12.26 5.32
N VAL A 32 4.78 -11.05 4.97
CA VAL A 32 5.88 -10.37 5.68
C VAL A 32 5.41 -9.96 7.07
N PHE A 33 4.15 -9.55 7.22
CA PHE A 33 3.63 -8.89 8.42
C PHE A 33 2.50 -9.63 9.13
N SER A 34 1.90 -10.66 8.56
CA SER A 34 0.68 -11.31 9.08
C SER A 34 0.76 -11.66 10.57
N ASP A 35 1.87 -12.24 11.02
CA ASP A 35 2.14 -12.56 12.43
C ASP A 35 2.32 -11.30 13.33
N CYS A 36 2.77 -10.18 12.77
CA CYS A 36 2.90 -8.92 13.49
C CYS A 36 1.55 -8.24 13.74
N ILE A 37 0.58 -8.45 12.85
CA ILE A 37 -0.71 -7.73 12.84
C ILE A 37 -1.90 -8.61 13.24
N GLY A 38 -1.67 -9.86 13.63
CA GLY A 38 -2.74 -10.71 14.15
C GLY A 38 -3.59 -11.34 13.06
N VAL A 39 -2.96 -11.70 11.94
CA VAL A 39 -3.63 -12.27 10.76
C VAL A 39 -3.02 -13.64 10.49
N GLU A 40 -3.86 -14.64 10.28
CA GLU A 40 -3.40 -15.97 9.89
C GLU A 40 -2.84 -15.99 8.47
N ASP A 41 -1.77 -16.75 8.23
CA ASP A 41 -1.20 -16.90 6.89
C ASP A 41 -2.20 -17.50 5.89
N SER A 42 -3.07 -18.40 6.37
CA SER A 42 -4.17 -18.97 5.58
C SER A 42 -5.13 -17.90 5.04
N MET A 43 -5.33 -16.83 5.81
CA MET A 43 -6.18 -15.70 5.43
C MET A 43 -5.49 -14.82 4.38
N VAL A 44 -4.17 -14.63 4.49
CA VAL A 44 -3.36 -13.95 3.47
C VAL A 44 -3.45 -14.71 2.14
N ASP A 45 -3.32 -16.04 2.17
CA ASP A 45 -3.47 -16.90 0.99
C ASP A 45 -4.85 -16.80 0.37
N ALA A 46 -5.91 -16.85 1.19
CA ALA A 46 -7.29 -16.70 0.73
C ALA A 46 -7.53 -15.34 0.09
N TYR A 47 -7.04 -14.26 0.71
CA TYR A 47 -7.13 -12.90 0.19
C TYR A 47 -6.38 -12.76 -1.14
N GLY A 48 -5.15 -13.26 -1.22
CA GLY A 48 -4.35 -13.28 -2.44
C GLY A 48 -5.01 -14.08 -3.58
N SER A 49 -5.64 -15.20 -3.26
CA SER A 49 -6.40 -16.00 -4.23
C SER A 49 -7.60 -15.24 -4.78
N LYS A 50 -8.35 -14.55 -3.91
CA LYS A 50 -9.48 -13.71 -4.35
C LYS A 50 -9.05 -12.50 -5.17
N LEU A 51 -7.91 -11.87 -4.84
CA LEU A 51 -7.33 -10.81 -5.67
C LEU A 51 -6.97 -11.32 -7.07
N ARG A 52 -6.37 -12.50 -7.18
CA ARG A 52 -6.06 -13.15 -8.46
C ARG A 52 -7.31 -13.48 -9.26
N GLU A 53 -8.35 -14.04 -8.64
CA GLU A 53 -9.66 -14.27 -9.30
C GLU A 53 -10.28 -12.98 -9.84
N MET A 54 -10.27 -11.90 -9.05
CA MET A 54 -10.75 -10.59 -9.51
C MET A 54 -9.93 -10.05 -10.67
N ASN A 55 -8.61 -10.22 -10.64
CA ASN A 55 -7.72 -9.80 -11.72
C ASN A 55 -7.98 -10.57 -13.01
N GLU A 56 -8.20 -11.88 -12.93
CA GLU A 56 -8.56 -12.71 -14.10
C GLU A 56 -9.90 -12.29 -14.70
N THR A 57 -10.88 -11.96 -13.85
CA THR A 57 -12.16 -11.43 -14.28
C THR A 57 -11.99 -10.10 -15.03
N LEU A 58 -11.16 -9.20 -14.52
CA LEU A 58 -10.86 -7.92 -15.18
C LEU A 58 -10.10 -8.13 -16.49
N LYS A 59 -9.08 -8.98 -16.50
CA LYS A 59 -8.27 -9.31 -17.67
C LYS A 59 -9.12 -9.76 -18.85
N THR A 60 -10.13 -10.60 -18.61
CA THR A 60 -11.06 -11.07 -19.65
C THR A 60 -12.04 -9.98 -20.08
N ALA A 61 -12.47 -9.09 -19.19
CA ALA A 61 -13.42 -8.02 -19.47
C ALA A 61 -12.88 -6.91 -20.41
N PHE A 62 -11.55 -6.73 -20.51
CA PHE A 62 -10.95 -5.72 -21.40
C PHE A 62 -11.03 -6.05 -22.89
N GLY A 63 -11.37 -7.29 -23.27
CA GLY A 63 -11.67 -7.67 -24.66
C GLY A 63 -10.49 -7.59 -25.64
N ASP A 64 -9.25 -7.56 -25.15
CA ASP A 64 -8.03 -7.33 -25.92
C ASP A 64 -7.08 -8.54 -25.95
N GLY A 65 -7.68 -9.73 -25.92
CA GLY A 65 -6.96 -11.00 -25.95
C GLY A 65 -6.46 -11.46 -24.58
N GLY A 66 -6.91 -10.82 -23.49
CA GLY A 66 -6.58 -11.24 -22.12
C GLY A 66 -5.11 -11.00 -21.78
N ARG A 67 -4.56 -9.86 -22.21
CA ARG A 67 -3.17 -9.50 -21.93
C ARG A 67 -2.90 -9.44 -20.43
N GLU A 68 -1.83 -10.08 -20.00
CA GLU A 68 -1.41 -10.11 -18.60
C GLU A 68 -0.72 -8.78 -18.23
N ARG A 69 -1.50 -7.79 -17.79
CA ARG A 69 -0.99 -6.46 -17.41
C ARG A 69 -0.65 -6.31 -15.95
N VAL A 70 -1.33 -7.07 -15.09
CA VAL A 70 -1.18 -7.01 -13.65
C VAL A 70 -0.93 -8.43 -13.16
N ARG A 71 0.18 -8.63 -12.44
CA ARG A 71 0.55 -9.89 -11.82
C ARG A 71 0.68 -9.72 -10.31
N PHE A 72 0.70 -10.83 -9.60
CA PHE A 72 0.83 -10.88 -8.15
C PHE A 72 1.98 -11.78 -7.76
N GLN A 73 2.72 -11.38 -6.74
CA GLN A 73 3.80 -12.18 -6.22
C GLN A 73 3.97 -11.93 -4.73
N GLY A 74 3.82 -12.99 -3.92
CA GLY A 74 4.03 -12.94 -2.48
C GLY A 74 5.47 -13.29 -2.10
N LEU A 75 5.79 -13.05 -0.83
CA LEU A 75 7.09 -13.39 -0.25
C LEU A 75 7.44 -14.89 -0.44
N PRO A 76 6.57 -15.86 -0.13
CA PRO A 76 6.89 -17.27 -0.29
C PRO A 76 7.20 -17.64 -1.74
N GLU A 77 6.40 -17.15 -2.70
CA GLU A 77 6.62 -17.44 -4.11
C GLU A 77 7.95 -16.86 -4.62
N MET A 78 8.32 -15.64 -4.22
CA MET A 78 9.63 -15.07 -4.60
C MET A 78 10.78 -15.92 -4.06
N LEU A 79 10.77 -16.24 -2.77
CA LEU A 79 11.89 -16.95 -2.14
C LEU A 79 11.96 -18.42 -2.55
N LYS A 80 10.83 -19.05 -2.93
CA LYS A 80 10.83 -20.37 -3.56
C LYS A 80 11.45 -20.32 -4.96
N LEU A 81 11.10 -19.32 -5.78
CA LEU A 81 11.69 -19.17 -7.12
C LEU A 81 13.20 -18.95 -7.10
N GLN A 82 13.72 -18.27 -6.08
CA GLN A 82 15.15 -18.03 -5.91
C GLN A 82 15.92 -19.24 -5.36
N ARG A 83 15.24 -20.32 -4.96
CA ARG A 83 15.84 -21.49 -4.28
C ARG A 83 15.43 -22.82 -4.89
N ARG A 84 15.15 -22.86 -6.21
CA ARG A 84 14.74 -24.09 -6.91
C ARG A 84 15.73 -25.26 -6.77
N ASP A 85 16.96 -24.98 -6.36
CA ASP A 85 18.05 -25.91 -6.11
C ASP A 85 18.14 -26.39 -4.64
N ILE A 86 17.41 -25.76 -3.72
CA ILE A 86 17.44 -26.04 -2.27
C ILE A 86 16.01 -26.27 -1.78
N GLU A 87 15.52 -27.49 -1.96
CA GLU A 87 14.24 -27.97 -1.43
C GLU A 87 14.46 -29.08 -0.38
N GLY A 88 13.39 -29.45 0.33
CA GLY A 88 13.35 -30.56 1.29
C GLY A 88 13.00 -30.16 2.73
N GLU A 89 12.71 -31.17 3.55
CA GLU A 89 12.37 -31.00 4.97
C GLU A 89 13.50 -30.35 5.78
N ASN A 90 13.16 -29.70 6.90
CA ASN A 90 14.09 -29.06 7.84
C ASN A 90 15.00 -27.99 7.20
N LEU A 91 14.46 -27.25 6.22
CA LEU A 91 15.19 -26.21 5.50
C LEU A 91 15.72 -25.11 6.44
N ALA A 92 14.94 -24.77 7.46
CA ALA A 92 15.35 -23.82 8.48
C ALA A 92 16.63 -24.27 9.22
N ASP A 93 16.71 -25.52 9.63
CA ASP A 93 17.87 -26.06 10.35
C ASP A 93 19.10 -26.15 9.44
N ARG A 94 18.90 -26.59 8.19
CA ARG A 94 19.98 -26.70 7.19
C ARG A 94 20.63 -25.34 6.90
N LEU A 95 19.82 -24.30 6.81
CA LEU A 95 20.27 -22.92 6.58
C LEU A 95 20.61 -22.18 7.88
N LYS A 96 20.46 -22.86 9.04
CA LYS A 96 20.67 -22.29 10.37
C LYS A 96 19.93 -20.96 10.52
N LEU A 97 18.66 -20.96 10.13
CA LEU A 97 17.86 -19.75 10.20
C LEU A 97 17.67 -19.33 11.64
N GLU A 98 17.73 -18.04 11.95
CA GLU A 98 17.39 -17.53 13.27
C GLU A 98 15.87 -17.59 13.50
N GLU A 99 15.44 -17.84 14.73
CA GLU A 99 14.02 -17.76 15.10
C GLU A 99 13.56 -16.30 15.10
N LEU A 100 12.35 -16.05 14.60
CA LEU A 100 11.76 -14.73 14.62
C LEU A 100 10.91 -14.50 15.86
N LYS A 101 10.81 -13.22 16.22
CA LYS A 101 9.86 -12.76 17.23
C LYS A 101 8.51 -12.58 16.56
N HIS A 102 7.47 -13.14 17.18
CA HIS A 102 6.08 -12.94 16.82
C HIS A 102 5.42 -12.11 17.92
N PRO A 103 5.19 -10.80 17.71
CA PRO A 103 4.67 -9.92 18.77
C PRO A 103 3.29 -10.31 19.29
N ILE A 104 2.47 -10.94 18.45
CA ILE A 104 1.14 -11.44 18.80
C ILE A 104 1.23 -12.96 18.84
N GLU A 105 0.92 -13.53 20.01
CA GLU A 105 1.00 -14.96 20.28
C GLU A 105 -0.30 -15.66 19.81
N GLU A 106 -0.26 -17.00 19.69
CA GLU A 106 -1.42 -17.86 19.41
C GLU A 106 -2.09 -17.68 18.04
N ILE A 107 -1.35 -17.19 17.04
CA ILE A 107 -1.80 -17.19 15.64
C ILE A 107 -1.22 -18.42 14.94
N PRO A 108 -2.03 -19.20 14.19
CA PRO A 108 -1.52 -20.23 13.30
C PRO A 108 -0.51 -19.66 12.29
N ILE A 109 0.73 -20.15 12.37
CA ILE A 109 1.81 -19.80 11.45
C ILE A 109 2.00 -20.92 10.43
N ASN A 110 2.03 -20.55 9.15
CA ASN A 110 2.35 -21.48 8.08
C ASN A 110 3.88 -21.65 7.96
N GLU A 111 4.36 -22.89 7.86
CA GLU A 111 5.80 -23.19 7.81
C GLU A 111 6.52 -22.52 6.62
N ASP A 112 5.91 -22.52 5.43
CA ASP A 112 6.50 -21.87 4.25
C ASP A 112 6.58 -20.35 4.43
N ALA A 113 5.53 -19.74 4.98
CA ALA A 113 5.53 -18.32 5.30
C ALA A 113 6.60 -17.99 6.33
N GLU A 114 6.75 -18.82 7.36
CA GLU A 114 7.73 -18.61 8.42
C GLU A 114 9.17 -18.74 7.95
N ILE A 115 9.48 -19.80 7.21
CA ILE A 115 10.79 -19.97 6.56
C ILE A 115 11.08 -18.73 5.70
N SER A 116 10.08 -18.24 4.97
CA SER A 116 10.21 -17.09 4.10
C SER A 116 10.51 -15.79 4.87
N ARG A 117 9.84 -15.55 6.00
CA ARG A 117 10.16 -14.42 6.88
C ARG A 117 11.57 -14.53 7.46
N ARG A 118 11.95 -15.72 7.94
CA ARG A 118 13.29 -15.94 8.54
C ARG A 118 14.40 -15.67 7.54
N LEU A 119 14.25 -16.13 6.30
CA LEU A 119 15.18 -15.82 5.22
C LEU A 119 15.22 -14.35 4.85
N LEU A 120 14.04 -13.72 4.78
CA LEU A 120 13.95 -12.30 4.52
C LEU A 120 14.77 -11.53 5.54
N MET A 121 14.54 -11.83 6.83
CA MET A 121 15.22 -11.12 7.90
C MET A 121 16.72 -11.44 7.94
N GLN A 122 17.11 -12.71 7.86
CA GLN A 122 18.52 -13.07 7.91
C GLN A 122 19.32 -12.62 6.68
N GLY A 123 18.69 -12.60 5.50
CA GLY A 123 19.35 -12.27 4.24
C GLY A 123 19.36 -10.78 3.91
N PHE A 124 18.38 -10.01 4.41
CA PHE A 124 18.12 -8.66 3.92
C PHE A 124 17.91 -7.60 5.00
N SER A 125 17.87 -7.94 6.29
CA SER A 125 17.76 -6.93 7.34
C SER A 125 18.95 -5.97 7.32
N ALA A 126 18.66 -4.71 7.65
CA ALA A 126 19.70 -3.79 8.08
C ALA A 126 20.21 -4.22 9.47
N ASN A 127 21.29 -3.60 9.94
CA ASN A 127 21.71 -3.81 11.33
C ASN A 127 20.62 -3.24 12.26
N THR A 128 19.87 -4.09 12.98
CA THR A 128 18.76 -3.68 13.87
C THR A 128 19.18 -2.66 14.93
N ASP A 129 20.45 -2.65 15.32
CA ASP A 129 21.00 -1.67 16.25
C ASP A 129 20.99 -0.25 15.66
N GLU A 130 20.93 -0.12 14.34
CA GLU A 130 20.88 1.16 13.64
C GLU A 130 19.53 1.87 13.83
N LEU A 131 18.39 1.17 13.65
CA LEU A 131 17.08 1.78 13.88
C LEU A 131 16.89 2.13 15.36
N ARG A 132 17.26 1.20 16.25
CA ARG A 132 17.16 1.42 17.70
C ARG A 132 18.03 2.58 18.14
N GLY A 133 19.29 2.61 17.68
CA GLY A 133 20.23 3.70 17.92
C GLY A 133 19.68 5.04 17.45
N ARG A 134 19.17 5.13 16.21
CA ARG A 134 18.57 6.36 15.67
C ARG A 134 17.35 6.84 16.47
N ILE A 135 16.50 5.92 16.93
CA ILE A 135 15.37 6.25 17.80
C ILE A 135 15.86 6.79 19.15
N ASP A 136 16.84 6.13 19.77
CA ASP A 136 17.38 6.51 21.08
C ASP A 136 18.17 7.85 21.01
N ASP A 137 18.87 8.09 19.89
CA ASP A 137 19.57 9.35 19.55
C ASP A 137 18.62 10.49 19.15
N LYS A 138 17.31 10.20 19.08
CA LYS A 138 16.25 11.14 18.71
C LYS A 138 16.38 11.73 17.30
N ASP A 139 16.83 10.91 16.34
CA ASP A 139 16.77 11.27 14.92
C ASP A 139 15.33 11.69 14.54
N PRO A 140 15.10 12.93 14.04
CA PRO A 140 13.77 13.44 13.81
C PRO A 140 12.94 12.58 12.84
N ALA A 141 13.58 12.06 11.79
CA ALA A 141 12.91 11.25 10.78
C ALA A 141 12.53 9.86 11.32
N ALA A 142 13.48 9.14 11.95
CA ALA A 142 13.21 7.82 12.53
C ALA A 142 12.17 7.90 13.66
N LEU A 143 12.22 8.92 14.52
CA LEU A 143 11.23 9.11 15.58
C LEU A 143 9.83 9.42 15.03
N ALA A 144 9.72 10.29 14.02
CA ALA A 144 8.44 10.61 13.41
C ALA A 144 7.82 9.36 12.77
N LEU A 145 8.62 8.57 12.05
CA LEU A 145 8.22 7.30 11.47
C LEU A 145 7.72 6.33 12.54
N TYR A 146 8.55 6.02 13.54
CA TYR A 146 8.22 5.09 14.60
C TYR A 146 6.96 5.49 15.40
N ARG A 147 6.80 6.79 15.71
CA ARG A 147 5.60 7.29 16.40
C ARG A 147 4.35 7.19 15.53
N GLY A 148 4.47 7.51 14.24
CA GLY A 148 3.39 7.33 13.27
C GLY A 148 2.93 5.87 13.21
N PHE A 149 3.88 4.95 13.05
CA PHE A 149 3.63 3.50 13.06
C PHE A 149 2.97 3.05 14.35
N SER A 150 3.48 3.46 15.52
CA SER A 150 2.93 3.06 16.82
C SER A 150 1.49 3.53 17.02
N ARG A 151 1.14 4.75 16.56
CA ARG A 151 -0.24 5.26 16.60
C ARG A 151 -1.15 4.48 15.67
N PHE A 152 -0.71 4.22 14.44
CA PHE A 152 -1.46 3.43 13.46
C PHE A 152 -1.74 2.01 13.99
N MET A 153 -0.70 1.32 14.47
CA MET A 153 -0.85 -0.01 15.05
C MET A 153 -1.67 -0.05 16.34
N LEU A 154 -1.84 1.09 17.03
CA LEU A 154 -2.75 1.16 18.17
C LEU A 154 -4.21 1.14 17.73
N GLU A 155 -4.55 1.87 16.67
CA GLU A 155 -5.92 1.89 16.13
C GLU A 155 -6.31 0.51 15.61
N ASP A 156 -5.39 -0.14 14.89
CA ASP A 156 -5.61 -1.45 14.27
C ASP A 156 -5.73 -2.59 15.26
N LEU A 157 -4.77 -2.69 16.19
CA LEU A 157 -4.77 -3.77 17.18
C LEU A 157 -5.85 -3.58 18.24
N GLN A 158 -6.50 -2.42 18.33
CA GLN A 158 -7.60 -2.23 19.27
C GLN A 158 -8.83 -3.10 18.92
N ARG A 159 -8.99 -3.49 17.65
CA ARG A 159 -10.12 -4.28 17.16
C ARG A 159 -9.74 -5.70 16.71
N ASN A 160 -8.47 -6.08 16.88
CA ASN A 160 -8.02 -7.40 16.51
C ASN A 160 -8.43 -8.44 17.58
N THR A 161 -8.95 -9.58 17.12
CA THR A 161 -9.48 -10.68 17.95
C THR A 161 -8.46 -11.27 18.90
N HIS A 162 -7.17 -11.20 18.57
CA HIS A 162 -6.07 -11.70 19.41
C HIS A 162 -5.61 -10.68 20.46
N THR A 163 -6.03 -9.42 20.35
CA THR A 163 -5.55 -8.33 21.22
C THR A 163 -6.68 -7.56 21.92
N GLU A 164 -7.95 -7.86 21.64
CA GLU A 164 -9.12 -7.20 22.23
C GLU A 164 -9.17 -7.29 23.77
N MET A 165 -8.62 -8.38 24.33
CA MET A 165 -8.60 -8.62 25.78
C MET A 165 -7.51 -7.84 26.52
N LEU A 166 -6.62 -7.16 25.80
CA LEU A 166 -5.52 -6.41 26.42
C LEU A 166 -6.00 -5.09 27.00
N SER A 167 -5.43 -4.71 28.15
CA SER A 167 -5.64 -3.36 28.69
C SER A 167 -5.04 -2.31 27.75
N LYS A 168 -5.57 -1.08 27.78
CA LYS A 168 -5.07 0.05 26.97
C LYS A 168 -3.54 0.27 27.11
N SER A 169 -2.99 0.07 28.30
CA SER A 169 -1.54 0.20 28.54
C SER A 169 -0.73 -0.94 27.92
N LYS A 170 -1.20 -2.19 28.03
CA LYS A 170 -0.58 -3.34 27.38
C LYS A 170 -0.65 -3.22 25.86
N LEU A 171 -1.80 -2.80 25.32
CA LEU A 171 -1.99 -2.59 23.90
C LEU A 171 -1.03 -1.53 23.34
N ARG A 172 -0.90 -0.36 23.98
CA ARG A 172 0.09 0.65 23.58
C ARG A 172 1.52 0.11 23.52
N LYS A 173 1.91 -0.70 24.51
CA LYS A 173 3.23 -1.34 24.55
C LYS A 173 3.39 -2.36 23.42
N LEU A 174 2.35 -3.14 23.12
CA LEU A 174 2.34 -4.08 22.00
C LEU A 174 2.43 -3.37 20.65
N SER A 175 1.59 -2.36 20.40
CA SER A 175 1.61 -1.56 19.16
C SER A 175 2.98 -0.93 18.91
N SER A 176 3.68 -0.53 19.97
CA SER A 176 5.05 -0.01 19.89
C SER A 176 6.07 -1.08 19.48
N LYS A 177 5.94 -2.32 19.99
CA LYS A 177 6.78 -3.45 19.57
C LYS A 177 6.50 -3.84 18.12
N VAL A 178 5.22 -3.95 17.76
CA VAL A 178 4.78 -4.29 16.41
C VAL A 178 5.27 -3.26 15.40
N ALA A 179 5.15 -1.96 15.73
CA ALA A 179 5.69 -0.87 14.92
C ALA A 179 7.19 -1.03 14.63
N PHE A 180 7.99 -1.39 15.63
CA PHE A 180 9.42 -1.62 15.45
C PHE A 180 9.69 -2.78 14.48
N GLU A 181 9.06 -3.94 14.73
CA GLU A 181 9.22 -5.13 13.87
C GLU A 181 8.76 -4.88 12.43
N MET A 182 7.67 -4.13 12.23
CA MET A 182 7.17 -3.79 10.89
C MET A 182 8.13 -2.88 10.13
N ILE A 183 8.75 -1.89 10.79
CA ILE A 183 9.72 -1.00 10.13
C ILE A 183 10.95 -1.82 9.67
N GLU A 184 11.48 -2.67 10.55
CA GLU A 184 12.62 -3.55 10.23
C GLU A 184 12.31 -4.51 9.09
N ARG A 185 11.20 -5.24 9.19
CA ARG A 185 10.76 -6.19 8.16
C ARG A 185 10.48 -5.51 6.83
N ASN A 186 9.88 -4.33 6.84
CA ASN A 186 9.70 -3.56 5.63
C ASN A 186 11.03 -3.15 4.99
N GLN A 187 12.01 -2.72 5.81
CA GLN A 187 13.31 -2.33 5.28
C GLN A 187 13.99 -3.54 4.63
N ALA A 188 13.98 -4.69 5.31
CA ALA A 188 14.47 -5.96 4.76
C ALA A 188 13.75 -6.32 3.45
N TYR A 189 12.43 -6.17 3.42
CA TYR A 189 11.62 -6.41 2.23
C TYR A 189 11.99 -5.46 1.09
N SER A 190 12.14 -4.17 1.37
CA SER A 190 12.57 -3.18 0.38
C SER A 190 13.92 -3.56 -0.23
N ASN A 191 14.89 -3.96 0.60
CA ASN A 191 16.22 -4.40 0.17
C ASN A 191 16.13 -5.66 -0.72
N MET A 192 15.34 -6.65 -0.32
CA MET A 192 15.13 -7.87 -1.10
C MET A 192 14.53 -7.56 -2.47
N ILE A 193 13.48 -6.74 -2.54
CA ILE A 193 12.83 -6.41 -3.82
C ILE A 193 13.77 -5.64 -4.74
N GLU A 194 14.68 -4.82 -4.21
CA GLU A 194 15.69 -4.13 -5.02
C GLU A 194 16.68 -5.12 -5.65
N MET A 195 17.06 -6.17 -4.91
CA MET A 195 17.92 -7.23 -5.41
C MET A 195 17.22 -8.16 -6.41
N VAL A 196 15.96 -8.54 -6.14
CA VAL A 196 15.20 -9.47 -6.98
C VAL A 196 14.71 -8.80 -8.27
N PHE A 197 14.41 -7.50 -8.23
CA PHE A 197 13.84 -6.73 -9.34
C PHE A 197 14.60 -5.42 -9.61
N PRO A 198 15.91 -5.46 -9.91
CA PRO A 198 16.76 -4.27 -9.98
C PRO A 198 16.39 -3.29 -11.10
N TYR A 199 15.68 -3.76 -12.14
CA TYR A 199 15.29 -2.95 -13.30
C TYR A 199 13.81 -2.52 -13.27
N HIS A 200 13.07 -2.81 -12.20
CA HIS A 200 11.67 -2.43 -12.10
C HIS A 200 11.53 -1.01 -11.55
N LEU A 201 10.62 -0.22 -12.15
CA LEU A 201 10.18 1.04 -11.55
C LEU A 201 9.46 0.75 -10.23
N ARG A 202 9.83 1.45 -9.16
CA ARG A 202 9.27 1.20 -7.82
C ARG A 202 8.04 2.08 -7.62
N LEU A 203 6.86 1.53 -7.90
CA LEU A 203 5.60 2.18 -7.54
C LEU A 203 5.31 1.97 -6.04
N SER A 204 4.70 2.96 -5.40
CA SER A 204 4.33 2.91 -4.00
C SER A 204 2.93 3.48 -3.82
N ILE A 205 2.18 2.93 -2.89
CA ILE A 205 0.87 3.45 -2.46
C ILE A 205 1.00 4.60 -1.46
N HIS A 206 2.20 4.95 -1.01
CA HIS A 206 2.45 6.07 -0.10
C HIS A 206 2.90 7.31 -0.87
N ALA A 207 2.77 8.49 -0.26
CA ALA A 207 3.28 9.71 -0.85
C ALA A 207 4.82 9.68 -0.87
N HIS A 208 5.40 9.99 -2.02
CA HIS A 208 6.82 10.24 -2.20
C HIS A 208 6.99 11.58 -2.92
N ASN A 209 8.17 12.18 -2.83
CA ASN A 209 8.52 13.36 -3.64
C ASN A 209 8.61 13.03 -5.15
N ASN A 210 8.47 11.73 -5.51
CA ASN A 210 8.50 11.21 -6.87
C ASN A 210 9.78 11.59 -7.63
N ALA A 211 10.89 11.81 -6.91
CA ALA A 211 12.22 12.03 -7.47
C ALA A 211 13.03 10.72 -7.60
N GLY A 212 12.39 9.58 -7.32
CA GLY A 212 13.02 8.27 -7.30
C GLY A 212 13.70 7.94 -5.95
N PRO A 213 14.01 6.65 -5.71
CA PRO A 213 13.72 5.51 -6.57
C PRO A 213 12.24 5.07 -6.52
N LYS A 214 11.47 5.54 -5.53
CA LYS A 214 10.05 5.20 -5.32
C LYS A 214 9.12 6.32 -5.82
N PHE A 215 8.01 5.91 -6.46
CA PHE A 215 7.01 6.79 -7.04
C PHE A 215 5.62 6.48 -6.45
N GLY A 216 5.08 7.43 -5.69
CA GLY A 216 3.73 7.38 -5.13
C GLY A 216 2.66 7.40 -6.22
N ILE A 217 1.70 6.48 -6.15
CA ILE A 217 0.56 6.37 -7.06
C ILE A 217 -0.75 6.30 -6.27
N ASN A 218 -1.81 6.87 -6.84
CA ASN A 218 -3.17 6.72 -6.32
C ASN A 218 -3.89 5.59 -7.07
N LEU A 219 -4.32 4.56 -6.34
CA LEU A 219 -5.03 3.41 -6.91
C LEU A 219 -6.53 3.67 -7.12
N MET A 220 -7.13 4.59 -6.37
CA MET A 220 -8.58 4.76 -6.35
C MET A 220 -9.13 5.46 -7.61
N GLY A 221 -8.27 6.07 -8.40
CA GLY A 221 -8.65 6.79 -9.62
C GLY A 221 -9.24 8.17 -9.32
N PRO A 222 -9.59 8.94 -10.37
CA PRO A 222 -10.01 10.32 -10.22
C PRO A 222 -11.43 10.50 -9.65
N ASN A 223 -12.29 9.49 -9.75
CA ASN A 223 -13.71 9.57 -9.39
C ASN A 223 -14.01 8.93 -8.02
N VAL A 224 -12.98 8.76 -7.18
CA VAL A 224 -13.12 8.26 -5.83
C VAL A 224 -12.52 9.25 -4.85
N CYS A 225 -13.37 9.78 -3.98
CA CYS A 225 -13.02 10.77 -2.96
C CYS A 225 -12.91 10.10 -1.60
N ALA A 226 -11.82 10.32 -0.86
CA ALA A 226 -11.76 9.93 0.54
C ALA A 226 -12.67 10.86 1.37
N THR A 227 -13.37 10.31 2.35
CA THR A 227 -14.17 11.09 3.30
C THR A 227 -14.15 10.40 4.66
N ASP A 228 -14.15 11.20 5.73
CA ASP A 228 -14.34 10.74 7.12
C ASP A 228 -15.76 11.04 7.64
N THR A 229 -16.62 11.64 6.81
CA THR A 229 -18.00 12.02 7.13
C THR A 229 -18.99 11.50 6.10
N LEU A 230 -20.17 11.08 6.57
CA LEU A 230 -21.29 10.65 5.75
C LEU A 230 -22.60 11.25 6.29
N PRO A 231 -23.41 11.95 5.47
CA PRO A 231 -23.10 12.36 4.10
C PRO A 231 -21.91 13.34 4.07
N PRO A 232 -21.11 13.37 2.99
CA PRO A 232 -19.95 14.24 2.91
C PRO A 232 -20.37 15.71 2.98
N GLN A 233 -19.69 16.50 3.81
CA GLN A 233 -19.97 17.93 3.99
C GLN A 233 -18.99 18.77 3.15
N GLY A 234 -19.50 19.55 2.20
CA GLY A 234 -18.69 20.46 1.38
C GLY A 234 -17.79 19.78 0.33
N ASP A 235 -16.95 20.56 -0.34
CA ASP A 235 -15.96 20.05 -1.30
C ASP A 235 -14.99 19.13 -0.56
N ALA A 236 -14.99 17.84 -0.95
CA ALA A 236 -14.24 16.75 -0.32
C ALA A 236 -12.89 17.22 0.25
N GLU A 237 -12.74 17.15 1.57
CA GLU A 237 -11.47 17.43 2.23
C GLU A 237 -10.42 16.46 1.68
N LYS A 238 -9.52 16.99 0.86
CA LYS A 238 -8.33 16.26 0.40
C LYS A 238 -7.45 16.07 1.62
N SER A 239 -7.62 14.96 2.32
CA SER A 239 -6.73 14.61 3.43
C SER A 239 -5.29 14.56 2.90
N HIS A 240 -4.49 15.53 3.34
CA HIS A 240 -3.09 15.73 2.95
C HIS A 240 -2.13 15.11 3.97
N ASP A 241 -2.51 13.98 4.61
CA ASP A 241 -1.54 13.26 5.41
C ASP A 241 -0.64 12.43 4.48
N LEU A 242 0.67 12.65 4.54
CA LEU A 242 1.67 11.97 3.70
C LEU A 242 1.64 10.43 3.88
N LEU A 243 1.04 9.94 4.97
CA LEU A 243 0.79 8.54 5.29
C LEU A 243 -0.58 8.03 4.80
N HIS A 244 -1.53 8.91 4.48
CA HIS A 244 -2.96 8.62 4.28
C HIS A 244 -3.39 8.70 2.82
N VAL A 245 -2.58 8.16 1.88
CA VAL A 245 -3.17 7.83 0.58
C VAL A 245 -4.15 6.68 0.84
N PRO A 246 -5.45 6.86 0.53
CA PRO A 246 -6.46 5.85 0.81
C PRO A 246 -6.13 4.58 0.03
N THR A 247 -5.92 3.49 0.76
CA THR A 247 -5.52 2.20 0.22
C THR A 247 -6.70 1.24 0.28
N PRO A 248 -6.98 0.47 -0.79
CA PRO A 248 -8.26 -0.25 -0.98
C PRO A 248 -8.68 -1.20 0.14
N TRP A 249 -7.74 -1.67 0.96
CA TRP A 249 -7.97 -2.66 2.02
C TRP A 249 -8.28 -2.04 3.39
N HIS A 250 -8.11 -0.72 3.58
CA HIS A 250 -8.38 -0.04 4.85
C HIS A 250 -9.77 0.63 4.91
N GLY A 251 -10.64 0.38 3.92
CA GLY A 251 -11.95 1.01 3.89
C GLY A 251 -12.90 0.34 2.90
N CYS A 252 -14.09 0.91 2.78
CA CYS A 252 -15.11 0.49 1.84
C CYS A 252 -15.42 1.61 0.83
N ILE A 253 -16.00 1.20 -0.30
CA ILE A 253 -16.56 2.12 -1.29
C ILE A 253 -18.03 2.34 -0.97
N VAL A 254 -18.43 3.60 -0.98
CA VAL A 254 -19.80 4.06 -0.74
C VAL A 254 -20.27 4.80 -1.98
N GLU A 255 -21.42 4.36 -2.50
CA GLU A 255 -22.17 5.06 -3.52
C GLU A 255 -23.30 5.82 -2.84
N ILE A 256 -23.38 7.13 -3.09
CA ILE A 256 -24.42 8.00 -2.53
C ILE A 256 -25.40 8.38 -3.64
N ALA A 257 -26.69 8.18 -3.40
CA ALA A 257 -27.73 8.54 -4.36
C ALA A 257 -27.67 10.04 -4.70
N GLY A 258 -27.64 10.35 -6.00
CA GLY A 258 -27.53 11.73 -6.49
C GLY A 258 -26.11 12.29 -6.59
N HIS A 259 -25.09 11.54 -6.13
CA HIS A 259 -23.68 11.91 -6.32
C HIS A 259 -23.10 11.18 -7.54
N GLU A 260 -22.28 11.88 -8.33
CA GLU A 260 -21.56 11.29 -9.46
C GLU A 260 -20.34 10.50 -9.02
N ASP A 261 -19.61 11.02 -8.03
CA ASP A 261 -18.41 10.42 -7.46
C ASP A 261 -18.72 9.26 -6.51
N LEU A 262 -17.75 8.37 -6.37
CA LEU A 262 -17.71 7.36 -5.32
C LEU A 262 -16.93 7.88 -4.12
N TYR A 263 -17.28 7.38 -2.94
CA TYR A 263 -16.61 7.77 -1.70
C TYR A 263 -15.88 6.58 -1.09
N MET A 264 -14.68 6.81 -0.55
CA MET A 264 -13.95 5.84 0.25
C MET A 264 -13.92 6.30 1.70
N THR A 265 -14.37 5.43 2.60
CA THR A 265 -14.40 5.70 4.05
C THR A 265 -14.21 4.40 4.82
N LYS A 266 -14.01 4.50 6.14
CA LYS A 266 -14.04 3.34 7.03
C LYS A 266 -15.48 2.82 7.19
N VAL A 267 -15.64 1.50 7.35
CA VAL A 267 -16.96 0.87 7.48
C VAL A 267 -17.72 1.41 8.69
N GLU A 268 -17.03 1.74 9.78
CA GLU A 268 -17.68 2.20 11.01
C GLU A 268 -18.33 3.57 10.83
N LYS A 269 -17.80 4.40 9.92
CA LYS A 269 -18.42 5.69 9.57
C LYS A 269 -19.73 5.51 8.81
N VAL A 270 -19.83 4.44 8.00
CA VAL A 270 -21.07 4.07 7.33
C VAL A 270 -22.09 3.60 8.36
N GLU A 271 -21.69 2.70 9.25
CA GLU A 271 -22.54 2.16 10.32
C GLU A 271 -23.04 3.25 11.26
N GLU A 272 -22.15 4.16 11.70
CA GLU A 272 -22.47 5.31 12.55
C GLU A 272 -23.51 6.23 11.89
N ALA A 273 -23.36 6.53 10.60
CA ALA A 273 -24.30 7.38 9.87
C ALA A 273 -25.67 6.72 9.67
N ILE A 274 -25.71 5.40 9.47
CA ILE A 274 -26.96 4.62 9.40
C ILE A 274 -27.64 4.57 10.77
N GLU A 275 -26.91 4.32 11.85
CA GLU A 275 -27.44 4.27 13.22
C GLU A 275 -28.04 5.61 13.65
N LYS A 276 -27.35 6.71 13.31
CA LYS A 276 -27.85 8.08 13.52
C LYS A 276 -29.01 8.47 12.61
N LYS A 277 -29.37 7.62 11.64
CA LYS A 277 -30.41 7.86 10.61
C LYS A 277 -30.11 9.08 9.73
N GLU A 278 -28.83 9.42 9.59
CA GLU A 278 -28.37 10.49 8.68
C GLU A 278 -28.40 10.01 7.23
N VAL A 279 -28.20 8.70 7.02
CA VAL A 279 -28.32 8.02 5.72
C VAL A 279 -29.10 6.72 5.85
N VAL A 280 -29.63 6.23 4.73
CA VAL A 280 -30.18 4.87 4.60
C VAL A 280 -29.28 4.13 3.61
N GLY A 281 -28.73 2.98 4.01
CA GLY A 281 -27.75 2.24 3.21
C GLY A 281 -28.00 0.74 3.19
N ALA A 282 -27.46 0.09 2.16
CA ALA A 282 -27.40 -1.36 2.03
C ALA A 282 -26.12 -1.75 1.27
N TRP A 283 -25.60 -2.94 1.53
CA TRP A 283 -24.52 -3.50 0.73
C TRP A 283 -25.04 -3.85 -0.66
N VAL A 284 -24.38 -3.32 -1.69
CA VAL A 284 -24.71 -3.59 -3.09
C VAL A 284 -23.59 -4.38 -3.76
N ALA A 285 -23.96 -5.25 -4.70
CA ALA A 285 -22.97 -5.87 -5.56
C ALA A 285 -22.22 -4.80 -6.37
N PRO A 286 -20.91 -4.96 -6.64
CA PRO A 286 -20.15 -4.00 -7.42
C PRO A 286 -20.76 -3.86 -8.82
N THR A 287 -21.22 -2.67 -9.18
CA THR A 287 -21.76 -2.40 -10.52
C THR A 287 -20.60 -2.06 -11.50
N PRO A 288 -20.38 -2.81 -12.59
CA PRO A 288 -19.22 -2.63 -13.47
C PRO A 288 -19.15 -1.30 -14.25
N GLN A 289 -20.17 -0.42 -14.14
CA GLN A 289 -20.46 0.59 -15.17
C GLN A 289 -19.89 1.99 -14.94
N LYS A 290 -19.49 2.40 -13.73
CA LYS A 290 -19.08 3.81 -13.48
C LYS A 290 -17.61 4.15 -13.80
N ASN A 291 -16.74 3.16 -14.07
CA ASN A 291 -15.29 3.38 -14.21
C ASN A 291 -14.71 3.21 -15.64
N GLN A 292 -15.56 3.17 -16.68
CA GLN A 292 -15.05 3.26 -18.05
C GLN A 292 -14.75 4.72 -18.39
N VAL A 293 -13.55 5.17 -18.06
CA VAL A 293 -12.97 6.35 -18.70
C VAL A 293 -12.81 6.01 -20.18
N GLN A 294 -13.66 6.58 -21.03
CA GLN A 294 -13.44 6.51 -22.47
C GLN A 294 -12.07 7.11 -22.78
N PRO A 295 -11.25 6.48 -23.65
CA PRO A 295 -9.94 7.02 -23.98
C PRO A 295 -10.09 8.44 -24.52
N LYS A 296 -9.45 9.41 -23.85
CA LYS A 296 -9.34 10.77 -24.37
C LYS A 296 -8.67 10.70 -25.74
N LYS A 297 -9.26 11.38 -26.73
CA LYS A 297 -8.68 11.48 -28.09
C LYS A 297 -7.21 11.91 -28.01
N PRO A 298 -6.33 11.38 -28.89
CA PRO A 298 -4.94 11.78 -28.93
C PRO A 298 -4.80 13.30 -29.03
N ILE A 299 -3.96 13.89 -28.19
CA ILE A 299 -3.59 15.29 -28.28
C ILE A 299 -2.75 15.44 -29.55
N GLU A 300 -3.27 16.13 -30.57
CA GLU A 300 -2.50 16.49 -31.75
C GLU A 300 -1.33 17.41 -31.34
N PRO A 301 -0.11 17.19 -31.86
CA PRO A 301 1.03 18.03 -31.50
C PRO A 301 0.83 19.45 -32.04
N ALA A 302 0.89 20.43 -31.13
CA ALA A 302 0.79 21.84 -31.45
C ALA A 302 1.87 22.24 -32.47
N SER A 303 1.41 22.84 -33.58
CA SER A 303 2.26 23.42 -34.62
C SER A 303 3.19 24.48 -34.04
N LYS A 304 4.50 24.34 -34.26
CA LYS A 304 5.53 25.35 -33.95
C LYS A 304 5.16 26.69 -34.59
N LYS A 305 4.86 27.71 -33.77
CA LYS A 305 5.00 29.11 -34.17
C LYS A 305 6.36 29.62 -33.69
N THR A 306 7.17 29.94 -34.67
CA THR A 306 8.43 30.68 -34.60
C THR A 306 8.14 32.11 -34.16
N GLU A 307 8.80 32.61 -33.12
CA GLU A 307 8.95 34.06 -32.94
C GLU A 307 10.24 34.38 -32.16
N SER A 308 10.76 35.56 -32.48
CA SER A 308 12.15 35.98 -32.52
C SER A 308 12.69 36.61 -31.23
N LYS A 309 14.02 36.52 -31.07
CA LYS A 309 14.87 37.27 -30.12
C LYS A 309 14.59 38.77 -30.07
N LYS A 310 14.66 39.35 -28.86
CA LYS A 310 15.27 40.67 -28.63
C LYS A 310 15.78 40.78 -27.19
N ASP A 311 17.05 41.19 -27.08
CA ASP A 311 17.78 41.50 -25.84
C ASP A 311 17.41 42.89 -25.30
N ASP A 312 17.37 43.04 -23.96
CA ASP A 312 18.26 43.89 -23.14
C ASP A 312 17.63 44.52 -21.87
N LYS A 313 18.40 44.37 -20.78
CA LYS A 313 18.65 45.22 -19.59
C LYS A 313 17.68 45.32 -18.39
N GLU A 314 18.20 44.72 -17.29
CA GLU A 314 18.36 45.18 -15.90
C GLU A 314 17.62 46.43 -15.38
N ASP A 315 16.93 46.25 -14.24
CA ASP A 315 17.29 46.94 -12.97
C ASP A 315 16.51 46.38 -11.75
N GLY A 316 17.21 46.21 -10.62
CA GLY A 316 16.74 46.66 -9.30
C GLY A 316 15.89 45.75 -8.39
N ALA A 317 16.57 44.87 -7.63
CA ALA A 317 16.40 44.56 -6.19
C ALA A 317 15.01 44.43 -5.51
N SER A 318 14.76 43.28 -4.88
CA SER A 318 14.44 43.18 -3.44
C SER A 318 14.40 41.72 -2.99
N ALA A 319 15.00 41.47 -1.84
CA ALA A 319 15.20 40.17 -1.20
C ALA A 319 13.88 39.50 -0.77
N ASP A 320 13.81 38.17 -0.92
CA ASP A 320 13.26 37.33 0.13
C ASP A 320 14.08 36.03 0.22
N GLN A 321 14.41 35.66 1.44
CA GLN A 321 15.41 34.64 1.77
C GLN A 321 14.77 33.26 1.59
N GLY A 322 15.30 32.49 0.64
CA GLY A 322 14.98 31.08 0.47
C GLY A 322 15.40 30.29 1.71
N ALA A 323 14.43 29.71 2.40
CA ALA A 323 14.66 28.62 3.33
C ALA A 323 14.96 27.34 2.51
N PRO A 324 15.99 26.54 2.84
CA PRO A 324 16.24 25.29 2.15
C PRO A 324 15.14 24.28 2.48
N LEU A 325 14.42 23.82 1.46
CA LEU A 325 13.58 22.62 1.51
C LEU A 325 14.47 21.36 1.48
N ASP A 326 15.35 21.23 2.48
CA ASP A 326 16.09 19.98 2.72
C ASP A 326 15.39 19.21 3.84
N ALA A 327 14.27 18.58 3.49
CA ALA A 327 13.73 17.47 4.27
C ALA A 327 14.34 16.18 3.71
N PRO A 328 15.06 15.36 4.50
CA PRO A 328 15.61 14.10 4.02
C PRO A 328 14.47 13.15 3.61
N PRO A 329 14.69 12.29 2.60
CA PRO A 329 13.68 11.31 2.19
C PRO A 329 13.34 10.38 3.35
N VAL A 330 12.04 10.29 3.67
CA VAL A 330 11.53 9.35 4.68
C VAL A 330 11.72 7.92 4.15
N PRO A 331 12.41 7.02 4.87
CA PRO A 331 12.53 5.62 4.48
C PRO A 331 11.13 5.01 4.39
N GLY A 332 10.75 4.64 3.17
CA GLY A 332 9.39 4.17 2.87
C GLY A 332 9.09 2.88 3.61
N ALA A 333 8.14 2.96 4.53
CA ALA A 333 7.70 1.86 5.36
C ALA A 333 6.27 1.42 5.00
N ALA A 334 6.11 0.13 4.69
CA ALA A 334 4.88 -0.52 4.28
C ALA A 334 4.00 -0.89 5.48
N PHE A 335 2.68 -0.87 5.27
CA PHE A 335 1.67 -1.14 6.28
C PHE A 335 0.48 -1.91 5.73
N PHE A 336 0.00 -2.86 6.54
CA PHE A 336 -1.25 -3.61 6.30
C PHE A 336 -2.13 -3.70 7.54
N THR A 337 -3.37 -3.26 7.34
CA THR A 337 -4.69 -3.58 7.89
C THR A 337 -5.44 -4.81 7.38
N LEU A 338 -5.72 -5.85 8.16
CA LEU A 338 -6.79 -6.84 7.89
C LEU A 338 -7.54 -6.99 9.24
N THR A 339 -8.86 -6.97 9.41
CA THR A 339 -10.09 -7.32 8.65
C THR A 339 -11.29 -6.46 9.18
N PRO A 340 -12.57 -6.63 8.74
CA PRO A 340 -13.39 -7.77 9.16
C PRO A 340 -14.03 -8.58 8.00
N THR A 341 -13.86 -9.89 8.13
CA THR A 341 -14.90 -10.94 8.14
C THR A 341 -16.13 -10.72 7.26
N ALA A 342 -16.23 -11.57 6.23
CA ALA A 342 -17.52 -11.95 5.67
C ALA A 342 -18.38 -12.58 6.77
N VAL A 343 -19.49 -11.93 7.12
CA VAL A 343 -20.59 -12.57 7.86
C VAL A 343 -21.79 -12.64 6.94
N LYS A 344 -22.18 -13.89 6.69
CA LYS A 344 -23.33 -14.32 5.92
C LYS A 344 -24.60 -14.06 6.74
N ALA A 345 -25.68 -13.59 6.09
CA ALA A 345 -27.03 -13.91 6.51
C ALA A 345 -27.51 -15.13 5.72
#